data_AF-W4FBL6-F1
#
_entry.id   AF-W4FBL6-F1
#
_cell.length_a   1.000
_cell.length_b   1.000
_cell.length_c   1.000
_cell.angle_alpha   90.00
_cell.angle_beta   90.00
_cell.angle_gamma   90.00
#
_symmetry.space_group_name_H-M   'P 1'
#
loop_
_entity.id
_entity.type
_entity.pdbx_description
1 polymer ?
#
loop_
_entity_poly.entity_id
_entity_poly.type
_entity_poly.pdbx_seq_one_letter_code
_entity_poly.pdbx_strand_id
1 'polypeptide(L)'
;MVNQLPQSCRFVVYAHLDARDLFRLRGVCKTTRDTIEHPYVWKRMFAADLFTLVTESNQGQPTAYQSIVTSIRQACGFSFADEMKWSLSPMRWTTWPLMYRACAKKLHYLRRDVTRLVAELDEIQSLRRERGHLKDMTQVRGKRTGTEMRRNQLSCVKYINKSTRRLWVADHSVPTLVTSKSDLLQRLQTVDTALKDSTATAFTLRTQLRKEHRKVLGLIAAARAQVRTVLVHECQDSVAPVAV
;
A
#
# COMPACT_ATOMS: atom_id res chain seq x y z
N MET A 1 -39.36 -4.70 -19.11
CA MET A 1 -39.87 -4.95 -17.74
C MET A 1 -39.28 -3.95 -16.73
N VAL A 2 -37.99 -3.95 -16.39
CA VAL A 2 -37.44 -3.02 -15.36
C VAL A 2 -37.65 -1.53 -15.68
N ASN A 3 -37.58 -1.13 -16.96
CA ASN A 3 -37.79 0.27 -17.38
C ASN A 3 -39.24 0.76 -17.26
N GLN A 4 -40.21 -0.14 -17.05
CA GLN A 4 -41.61 0.22 -16.82
C GLN A 4 -41.89 0.50 -15.33
N LEU A 5 -40.93 0.21 -14.44
CA LEU A 5 -41.06 0.49 -13.02
C LEU A 5 -40.88 1.98 -12.71
N PRO A 6 -41.52 2.49 -11.65
CA PRO A 6 -41.23 3.81 -11.09
C PRO A 6 -39.73 3.98 -10.79
N GLN A 7 -39.24 5.22 -10.88
CA GLN A 7 -37.82 5.51 -10.67
C GLN A 7 -37.33 5.09 -9.27
N SER A 8 -38.14 5.29 -8.24
CA SER A 8 -37.86 4.83 -6.87
C SER A 8 -37.63 3.32 -6.79
N CYS A 9 -38.48 2.52 -7.43
CA CYS A 9 -38.30 1.06 -7.47
C CYS A 9 -37.01 0.65 -8.20
N ARG A 10 -36.67 1.35 -9.31
CA ARG A 10 -35.43 1.09 -10.05
C ARG A 10 -34.19 1.43 -9.25
N PHE A 11 -34.24 2.50 -8.45
CA PHE A 11 -33.15 2.81 -7.52
C PHE A 11 -32.87 1.69 -6.54
N VAL A 12 -33.91 1.09 -5.95
CA VAL A 12 -33.78 -0.04 -5.04
C VAL A 12 -33.14 -1.24 -5.75
N VAL A 13 -33.68 -1.62 -6.92
CA VAL A 13 -33.15 -2.75 -7.70
C VAL A 13 -31.67 -2.54 -8.05
N TYR A 14 -31.31 -1.37 -8.56
CA TYR A 14 -29.93 -1.10 -8.97
C TYR A 14 -28.97 -0.92 -7.78
N ALA A 15 -29.43 -0.46 -6.62
CA ALA A 15 -28.60 -0.34 -5.42
C ALA A 15 -28.12 -1.70 -4.87
N HIS A 16 -28.74 -2.81 -5.29
CA HIS A 16 -28.32 -4.18 -4.94
C HIS A 16 -27.33 -4.79 -5.95
N LEU A 17 -27.06 -4.11 -7.06
CA LEU A 17 -26.12 -4.60 -8.07
C LEU A 17 -24.68 -4.16 -7.78
N ASP A 18 -23.74 -5.01 -8.15
CA ASP A 18 -22.32 -4.68 -8.08
C ASP A 18 -21.92 -3.62 -9.12
N ALA A 19 -20.80 -2.93 -8.87
CA ALA A 19 -20.28 -1.89 -9.76
C ALA A 19 -20.18 -2.36 -11.22
N ARG A 20 -19.73 -3.61 -11.42
CA ARG A 20 -19.52 -4.20 -12.74
C ARG A 20 -20.82 -4.27 -13.54
N ASP A 21 -21.91 -4.68 -12.90
CA ASP A 21 -23.20 -4.83 -13.56
C ASP A 21 -23.85 -3.47 -13.79
N LEU A 22 -23.70 -2.53 -12.86
CA LEU A 22 -24.09 -1.14 -13.09
C LEU A 22 -23.39 -0.52 -14.30
N PHE A 23 -22.08 -0.75 -14.47
CA PHE A 23 -21.37 -0.25 -15.66
C PHE A 23 -21.86 -0.87 -16.96
N ARG A 24 -22.24 -2.16 -16.95
CA ARG A 24 -22.84 -2.83 -18.12
C ARG A 24 -24.21 -2.25 -18.46
N LEU A 25 -25.06 -2.08 -17.45
CA LEU A 25 -26.43 -1.59 -17.61
C LEU A 25 -26.47 -0.11 -18.02
N ARG A 26 -25.47 0.70 -17.65
CA ARG A 26 -25.37 2.11 -18.04
C ARG A 26 -25.38 2.33 -19.56
N GLY A 27 -24.95 1.33 -20.33
CA GLY A 27 -24.94 1.38 -21.80
C GLY A 27 -26.28 1.03 -22.47
N VAL A 28 -27.24 0.46 -21.74
CA VAL A 28 -28.41 -0.21 -22.33
C VAL A 28 -29.43 0.79 -22.89
N CYS A 29 -29.83 1.79 -22.12
CA CYS A 29 -30.68 2.88 -22.61
C CYS A 29 -30.50 4.14 -21.75
N LYS A 30 -31.03 5.27 -22.23
CA LYS A 30 -30.94 6.57 -21.53
C LYS A 30 -31.58 6.51 -20.14
N THR A 31 -32.77 5.94 -20.00
CA THR A 31 -33.47 5.90 -18.71
C THR A 31 -32.71 5.07 -17.67
N THR A 32 -32.10 3.95 -18.07
CA THR A 32 -31.24 3.16 -17.20
C THR A 32 -29.98 3.94 -16.82
N ARG A 33 -29.35 4.64 -17.77
CA ARG A 33 -28.19 5.51 -17.52
C ARG A 33 -28.51 6.59 -16.49
N ASP A 34 -29.59 7.33 -16.69
CA ASP A 34 -29.98 8.44 -15.80
C ASP A 34 -30.26 7.94 -14.39
N THR A 35 -30.90 6.76 -14.27
CA THR A 35 -31.16 6.13 -12.97
C THR A 35 -29.86 5.67 -12.29
N ILE A 36 -28.94 5.07 -13.05
CA ILE A 36 -27.64 4.60 -12.52
C ILE A 36 -26.74 5.77 -12.13
N GLU A 37 -26.80 6.91 -12.82
CA GLU A 37 -25.99 8.08 -12.48
C GLU A 37 -26.43 8.76 -11.18
N HIS A 38 -27.60 8.37 -10.65
CA HIS A 38 -28.12 8.92 -9.41
C HIS A 38 -27.29 8.51 -8.17
N PRO A 39 -27.01 9.44 -7.24
CA PRO A 39 -26.22 9.18 -6.03
C PRO A 39 -26.75 8.02 -5.18
N TYR A 40 -28.08 7.87 -5.09
CA TYR A 40 -28.73 6.84 -4.28
C TYR A 40 -28.24 5.42 -4.63
N VAL A 41 -28.04 5.12 -5.92
CA VAL A 41 -27.61 3.80 -6.39
C VAL A 41 -26.20 3.46 -5.91
N TRP A 42 -25.31 4.46 -5.85
CA TRP A 42 -23.89 4.27 -5.54
C TRP A 42 -23.54 4.49 -4.07
N LYS A 43 -24.37 5.22 -3.32
CA LYS A 43 -24.09 5.63 -1.93
C LYS A 43 -23.68 4.45 -1.05
N ARG A 44 -24.44 3.34 -1.08
CA ARG A 44 -24.17 2.14 -0.28
C ARG A 44 -22.81 1.52 -0.64
N MET A 45 -22.51 1.42 -1.92
CA MET A 45 -21.27 0.85 -2.42
C MET A 45 -20.05 1.71 -2.07
N PHE A 46 -20.14 3.02 -2.26
CA PHE A 46 -19.10 3.96 -1.81
C PHE A 46 -18.90 3.88 -0.29
N ALA A 47 -19.98 3.77 0.47
CA ALA A 47 -19.90 3.66 1.91
C ALA A 47 -19.14 2.40 2.34
N ALA A 48 -19.46 1.25 1.75
CA ALA A 48 -18.82 -0.02 2.06
C ALA A 48 -17.34 -0.06 1.61
N ASP A 49 -17.05 0.36 0.37
CA ASP A 49 -15.75 0.13 -0.26
C ASP A 49 -14.73 1.26 -0.03
N LEU A 50 -15.19 2.51 -0.04
CA LEU A 50 -14.31 3.68 -0.18
C LEU A 50 -14.35 4.59 1.04
N PHE A 51 -15.50 4.81 1.66
CA PHE A 51 -15.59 5.67 2.86
C PHE A 51 -14.96 5.00 4.09
N THR A 52 -14.98 3.67 4.14
CA THR A 52 -14.28 2.88 5.16
C THR A 52 -12.76 3.06 5.13
N LEU A 53 -12.17 3.51 4.02
CA LEU A 53 -10.73 3.76 3.90
C LEU A 53 -10.27 4.96 4.76
N VAL A 54 -11.20 5.87 5.07
CA VAL A 54 -10.97 7.13 5.78
C VAL A 54 -11.60 7.08 7.19
N THR A 55 -11.90 5.89 7.70
CA THR A 55 -12.38 5.68 9.06
C THR A 55 -11.44 4.74 9.80
N GLU A 56 -11.20 4.99 11.09
CA GLU A 56 -10.33 4.16 11.94
C GLU A 56 -10.86 2.75 12.22
N SER A 57 -12.10 2.43 11.83
CA SER A 57 -12.82 1.27 12.36
C SER A 57 -12.17 -0.08 11.97
N ASN A 58 -11.68 -0.74 13.01
CA ASN A 58 -11.15 -2.11 13.05
C ASN A 58 -12.24 -3.18 13.27
N GLN A 59 -13.53 -2.85 13.13
CA GLN A 59 -14.63 -3.77 13.43
C GLN A 59 -15.26 -4.30 12.14
N GLY A 60 -14.60 -5.29 11.53
CA GLY A 60 -15.11 -6.00 10.37
C GLY A 60 -14.01 -6.73 9.58
N GLN A 61 -14.40 -7.66 8.71
CA GLN A 61 -13.46 -8.18 7.71
C GLN A 61 -12.98 -7.03 6.83
N PRO A 62 -11.65 -6.86 6.66
CA PRO A 62 -11.13 -5.76 5.86
C PRO A 62 -11.59 -5.93 4.41
N THR A 63 -12.15 -4.86 3.84
CA THR A 63 -12.50 -4.85 2.42
C THR A 63 -11.25 -5.01 1.56
N ALA A 64 -11.42 -5.44 0.31
CA ALA A 64 -10.30 -5.60 -0.61
C ALA A 64 -9.46 -4.31 -0.73
N TYR A 65 -10.09 -3.13 -0.68
CA TYR A 65 -9.40 -1.85 -0.72
C TYR A 65 -8.76 -1.44 0.61
N GLN A 66 -9.32 -1.81 1.76
CA GLN A 66 -8.70 -1.55 3.06
C GLN A 66 -7.34 -2.25 3.16
N SER A 67 -7.26 -3.51 2.71
CA SER A 67 -5.98 -4.25 2.70
C SER A 67 -4.89 -3.51 1.90
N ILE A 68 -5.26 -2.92 0.76
CA ILE A 68 -4.35 -2.14 -0.09
C ILE A 68 -3.85 -0.91 0.67
N VAL A 69 -4.76 -0.14 1.27
CA VAL A 69 -4.39 1.08 2.01
C VAL A 69 -3.53 0.76 3.23
N THR A 70 -3.81 -0.33 3.95
CA THR A 70 -2.96 -0.78 5.06
C THR A 70 -1.56 -1.14 4.59
N SER A 71 -1.42 -1.80 3.44
CA SER A 71 -0.10 -2.12 2.87
C SER A 71 0.66 -0.85 2.42
N ILE A 72 -0.04 0.16 1.87
CA ILE A 72 0.56 1.47 1.55
C ILE A 72 1.12 2.11 2.82
N ARG A 73 0.31 2.20 3.88
CA ARG A 73 0.70 2.79 5.18
C ARG A 73 1.96 2.12 5.75
N GLN A 74 1.99 0.79 5.74
CA GLN A 74 3.14 0.00 6.20
C GLN A 74 4.39 0.23 5.33
N ALA A 75 4.29 0.08 4.01
CA ALA A 75 5.44 0.19 3.10
C ALA A 75 6.04 1.61 3.06
N CYS A 76 5.18 2.62 3.20
CA CYS A 76 5.57 4.02 3.23
C CYS A 76 5.86 4.56 4.65
N GLY A 77 5.61 3.80 5.72
CA GLY A 77 5.91 4.18 7.10
C GLY A 77 5.14 5.40 7.61
N PHE A 78 3.81 5.43 7.43
CA PHE A 78 2.96 6.46 8.04
C PHE A 78 1.72 5.84 8.68
N SER A 79 1.23 6.45 9.76
CA SER A 79 0.03 6.00 10.47
C SER A 79 -1.25 6.65 9.91
N PHE A 80 -2.42 6.12 10.30
CA PHE A 80 -3.70 6.78 10.01
C PHE A 80 -3.76 8.20 10.60
N ALA A 81 -3.22 8.40 11.81
CA ALA A 81 -3.18 9.70 12.46
C ALA A 81 -2.35 10.73 11.67
N ASP A 82 -1.28 10.28 11.00
CA ASP A 82 -0.48 11.15 10.13
C ASP A 82 -1.21 11.49 8.84
N GLU A 83 -1.97 10.53 8.30
CA GLU A 83 -2.79 10.70 7.10
C GLU A 83 -3.92 11.73 7.33
N MET A 84 -4.53 11.75 8.53
CA MET A 84 -5.56 12.73 8.89
C MET A 84 -5.05 14.16 8.98
N LYS A 85 -3.74 14.37 9.18
CA LYS A 85 -3.12 15.71 9.21
C LYS A 85 -2.87 16.27 7.81
N TRP A 86 -3.04 15.47 6.76
CA TRP A 86 -2.78 15.92 5.40
C TRP A 86 -3.85 16.89 4.94
N SER A 87 -3.43 18.01 4.35
CA SER A 87 -4.34 18.89 3.62
C SER A 87 -4.80 18.19 2.34
N LEU A 88 -6.07 17.81 2.31
CA LEU A 88 -6.70 17.17 1.16
C LEU A 88 -7.50 18.23 0.40
N SER A 89 -7.09 18.52 -0.83
CA SER A 89 -7.92 19.30 -1.75
C SER A 89 -8.96 18.36 -2.38
N PRO A 90 -10.27 18.63 -2.21
CA PRO A 90 -11.30 17.84 -2.87
C PRO A 90 -11.15 17.97 -4.39
N MET A 91 -11.12 16.83 -5.09
CA MET A 91 -10.99 16.83 -6.54
C MET A 91 -12.26 17.35 -7.23
N ARG A 92 -12.11 17.82 -8.48
CA ARG A 92 -13.24 18.27 -9.31
C ARG A 92 -14.30 17.17 -9.43
N TRP A 93 -15.54 17.57 -9.21
CA TRP A 93 -16.68 16.68 -9.20
C TRP A 93 -16.96 16.08 -10.58
N THR A 94 -17.40 14.82 -10.59
CA THR A 94 -17.87 14.08 -11.76
C THR A 94 -19.05 13.19 -11.33
N THR A 95 -19.70 12.51 -12.27
CA THR A 95 -20.77 11.54 -11.95
C THR A 95 -20.25 10.43 -11.03
N TRP A 96 -21.09 9.95 -10.10
CA TRP A 96 -20.77 8.87 -9.16
C TRP A 96 -20.12 7.63 -9.78
N PRO A 97 -20.62 7.07 -10.90
CA PRO A 97 -19.96 5.93 -11.56
C PRO A 97 -18.51 6.23 -11.96
N LEU A 98 -18.24 7.40 -12.56
CA LEU A 98 -16.91 7.77 -13.00
C LEU A 98 -15.95 7.97 -11.82
N MET A 99 -16.45 8.57 -10.75
CA MET A 99 -15.69 8.78 -9.53
C MET A 99 -15.34 7.46 -8.85
N TYR A 100 -16.28 6.51 -8.76
CA TYR A 100 -16.03 5.16 -8.25
C TYR A 100 -14.97 4.45 -9.07
N ARG A 101 -15.14 4.46 -10.41
CA ARG A 101 -14.19 3.84 -11.34
C ARG A 101 -12.80 4.43 -11.21
N ALA A 102 -12.69 5.75 -11.06
CA ALA A 102 -11.41 6.43 -10.89
C ALA A 102 -10.72 6.00 -9.58
N CYS A 103 -11.46 5.94 -8.47
CA CYS A 103 -10.95 5.45 -7.18
C CYS A 103 -10.49 3.99 -7.27
N ALA A 104 -11.37 3.09 -7.73
CA ALA A 104 -11.08 1.66 -7.86
C ALA A 104 -9.85 1.43 -8.75
N LYS A 105 -9.81 2.07 -9.93
CA LYS A 105 -8.68 1.96 -10.86
C LYS A 105 -7.37 2.44 -10.21
N LYS A 106 -7.39 3.57 -9.52
CA LYS A 106 -6.21 4.08 -8.80
C LYS A 106 -5.76 3.14 -7.69
N LEU A 107 -6.68 2.60 -6.89
CA LEU A 107 -6.37 1.64 -5.82
C LEU A 107 -5.73 0.36 -6.38
N HIS A 108 -6.18 -0.14 -7.53
CA HIS A 108 -5.54 -1.27 -8.18
C HIS A 108 -4.12 -0.97 -8.67
N TYR A 109 -3.88 0.22 -9.21
CA TYR A 109 -2.51 0.64 -9.56
C TYR A 109 -1.63 0.79 -8.32
N LEU A 110 -2.15 1.40 -7.26
CA LEU A 110 -1.45 1.52 -5.99
C LEU A 110 -1.07 0.16 -5.40
N ARG A 111 -1.95 -0.85 -5.51
CA ARG A 111 -1.63 -2.23 -5.09
C ARG A 111 -0.39 -2.76 -5.81
N ARG A 112 -0.33 -2.61 -7.13
CA ARG A 112 0.84 -3.03 -7.93
C ARG A 112 2.10 -2.27 -7.52
N ASP A 113 1.99 -0.96 -7.35
CA ASP A 113 3.13 -0.13 -6.98
C ASP A 113 3.64 -0.42 -5.56
N VAL A 114 2.74 -0.75 -4.62
CA VAL A 114 3.12 -1.22 -3.28
C VAL A 114 3.82 -2.57 -3.35
N THR A 115 3.31 -3.53 -4.12
CA THR A 115 4.01 -4.82 -4.26
C THR A 115 5.40 -4.65 -4.84
N ARG A 116 5.57 -3.71 -5.78
CA ARG A 116 6.88 -3.35 -6.31
C ARG A 116 7.77 -2.72 -5.24
N LEU A 117 7.25 -1.77 -4.47
CA LEU A 117 8.01 -1.13 -3.40
C LEU A 117 8.46 -2.15 -2.33
N VAL A 118 7.60 -3.09 -1.95
CA VAL A 118 7.96 -4.13 -0.98
C VAL A 118 9.12 -4.98 -1.51
N ALA A 119 9.06 -5.41 -2.77
CA ALA A 119 10.15 -6.17 -3.40
C ALA A 119 11.48 -5.38 -3.40
N GLU A 120 11.45 -4.09 -3.72
CA GLU A 120 12.63 -3.22 -3.69
C GLU A 120 13.18 -3.04 -2.26
N LEU A 121 12.30 -2.99 -1.25
CA LEU A 121 12.73 -2.93 0.16
C LEU A 121 13.38 -4.24 0.62
N ASP A 122 12.89 -5.38 0.15
CA ASP A 122 13.48 -6.68 0.43
C ASP A 122 14.86 -6.82 -0.25
N GLU A 123 15.00 -6.32 -1.49
CA GLU A 123 16.28 -6.25 -2.21
C GLU A 123 17.29 -5.33 -1.49
N ILE A 124 16.86 -4.18 -0.99
CA ILE A 124 17.73 -3.32 -0.17
C ILE A 124 18.19 -4.06 1.08
N GLN A 125 17.34 -4.88 1.70
CA GLN A 125 17.73 -5.69 2.86
C GLN A 125 18.72 -6.78 2.48
N SER A 126 18.54 -7.48 1.35
CA SER A 126 19.51 -8.49 0.89
C SER A 126 20.86 -7.85 0.56
N LEU A 127 20.88 -6.72 -0.15
CA LEU A 127 22.10 -5.98 -0.45
C LEU A 127 22.81 -5.49 0.83
N ARG A 128 22.06 -5.07 1.86
CA ARG A 128 22.65 -4.72 3.16
C ARG A 128 23.30 -5.89 3.87
N ARG A 129 22.69 -7.09 3.81
CA ARG A 129 23.26 -8.32 4.37
C ARG A 129 24.52 -8.72 3.61
N GLU A 130 24.48 -8.71 2.28
CA GLU A 130 25.62 -8.99 1.42
C GLU A 130 26.77 -8.00 1.67
N ARG A 131 26.48 -6.70 1.77
CA ARG A 131 27.46 -5.68 2.15
C ARG A 131 28.08 -5.98 3.51
N GLY A 132 27.30 -6.44 4.48
CA GLY A 132 27.79 -6.88 5.79
C GLY A 132 28.78 -8.03 5.66
N HIS A 133 28.40 -9.10 4.95
CA HIS A 133 29.26 -10.26 4.70
C HIS A 133 30.56 -9.90 3.96
N LEU A 134 30.48 -9.04 2.94
CA LEU A 134 31.66 -8.58 2.20
C LEU A 134 32.60 -7.75 3.10
N LYS A 135 32.05 -6.87 3.95
CA LYS A 135 32.84 -6.12 4.93
C LYS A 135 33.55 -7.05 5.92
N ASP A 136 32.86 -8.05 6.44
CA ASP A 136 33.46 -9.04 7.35
C ASP A 136 34.60 -9.80 6.67
N MET A 137 34.42 -10.26 5.43
CA MET A 137 35.48 -10.96 4.67
C MET A 137 36.69 -10.07 4.37
N THR A 138 36.48 -8.77 4.10
CA THR A 138 37.58 -7.82 3.90
C THR A 138 38.33 -7.50 5.20
N GLN A 139 37.63 -7.46 6.34
CA GLN A 139 38.23 -7.21 7.65
C GLN A 139 38.94 -8.43 8.22
N VAL A 140 38.48 -9.67 7.97
CA VAL A 140 39.13 -10.90 8.47
C VAL A 140 40.58 -11.05 7.98
N ARG A 141 40.94 -10.49 6.83
CA ARG A 141 42.34 -10.45 6.34
C ARG A 141 43.19 -9.32 6.94
N GLY A 142 42.58 -8.32 7.56
CA GLY A 142 43.27 -7.32 8.37
C GLY A 142 43.36 -7.82 9.80
N LYS A 143 44.56 -8.14 10.28
CA LYS A 143 44.89 -8.56 11.66
C LYS A 143 43.73 -8.34 12.64
N ARG A 144 42.94 -9.40 12.92
CA ARG A 144 42.11 -9.42 14.14
C ARG A 144 43.07 -9.15 15.29
N THR A 145 43.00 -7.97 15.89
CA THR A 145 43.76 -7.69 17.11
C THR A 145 43.33 -8.73 18.13
N GLY A 146 44.28 -9.37 18.82
CA GLY A 146 44.03 -10.54 19.68
C GLY A 146 42.99 -10.32 20.78
N THR A 147 42.58 -9.07 21.02
CA THR A 147 41.51 -8.63 21.92
C THR A 147 40.10 -8.93 21.41
N GLU A 148 39.80 -8.77 20.11
CA GLU A 148 38.45 -9.03 19.57
C GLU A 148 38.15 -10.52 19.44
N MET A 149 39.14 -11.32 19.03
CA MET A 149 38.98 -12.77 18.95
C MET A 149 38.78 -13.40 20.34
N ARG A 150 39.40 -12.84 21.39
CA ARG A 150 39.15 -13.25 22.79
C ARG A 150 37.71 -12.94 23.23
N ARG A 151 37.11 -11.82 22.84
CA ARG A 151 35.75 -11.46 23.26
C ARG A 151 34.68 -12.38 22.69
N ASN A 152 34.78 -12.73 21.40
CA ASN A 152 33.84 -13.68 20.77
C ASN A 152 34.05 -15.13 21.25
N GLN A 153 35.27 -15.48 21.68
CA GLN A 153 35.56 -16.74 22.36
C GLN A 153 35.17 -16.76 23.84
N LEU A 154 34.53 -15.74 24.40
CA LEU A 154 34.21 -15.69 25.83
C LEU A 154 32.71 -15.54 26.13
N SER A 155 31.85 -15.27 25.13
CA SER A 155 30.40 -15.12 25.38
C SER A 155 29.63 -16.43 25.48
N CYS A 156 30.10 -17.52 24.86
CA CYS A 156 29.45 -18.85 24.91
C CYS A 156 30.39 -20.02 25.31
N VAL A 157 31.66 -19.74 25.58
CA VAL A 157 32.73 -20.78 25.65
C VAL A 157 33.01 -21.28 27.06
N LYS A 158 32.39 -20.71 28.11
CA LYS A 158 32.60 -21.17 29.49
C LYS A 158 32.23 -22.66 29.70
N TYR A 159 31.43 -23.25 28.81
CA TYR A 159 30.94 -24.63 28.93
C TYR A 159 31.32 -25.58 27.78
N ILE A 160 32.15 -25.14 26.81
CA ILE A 160 32.50 -26.01 25.67
C ILE A 160 33.82 -26.74 25.92
N ASN A 161 33.73 -28.07 25.90
CA ASN A 161 34.82 -29.01 26.17
C ASN A 161 35.98 -28.85 25.17
N LYS A 162 37.21 -29.11 25.61
CA LYS A 162 38.46 -28.87 24.84
C LYS A 162 38.49 -29.63 23.50
N SER A 163 37.88 -30.80 23.43
CA SER A 163 37.74 -31.62 22.22
C SER A 163 36.77 -31.01 21.21
N THR A 164 35.61 -30.53 21.66
CA THR A 164 34.61 -29.85 20.84
C THR A 164 35.16 -28.56 20.22
N ARG A 165 36.02 -27.85 20.97
CA ARG A 165 36.76 -26.69 20.47
C ARG A 165 37.71 -27.03 19.31
N ARG A 166 38.37 -28.20 19.33
CA ARG A 166 39.24 -28.64 18.23
C ARG A 166 38.44 -29.08 17.01
N LEU A 167 37.31 -29.76 17.21
CA LEU A 167 36.38 -30.13 16.14
C LEU A 167 35.78 -28.90 15.44
N TRP A 168 35.37 -27.88 16.18
CA TRP A 168 34.89 -26.63 15.59
C TRP A 168 35.96 -25.90 14.78
N VAL A 169 37.21 -25.85 15.26
CA VAL A 169 38.32 -25.25 14.50
C VAL A 169 38.63 -26.04 13.23
N ALA A 170 38.45 -27.37 13.25
CA ALA A 170 38.60 -28.22 12.08
C ALA A 170 37.45 -28.05 11.06
N ASP A 171 36.20 -27.88 11.50
CA ASP A 171 35.04 -27.66 10.61
C ASP A 171 35.02 -26.27 9.94
N HIS A 172 35.76 -25.30 10.49
CA HIS A 172 35.91 -23.97 9.87
C HIS A 172 37.05 -23.92 8.83
N SER A 173 37.58 -25.07 8.38
CA SER A 173 38.29 -25.16 7.11
C SER A 173 37.29 -25.02 5.95
N VAL A 174 36.56 -23.91 5.91
CA VAL A 174 35.81 -23.48 4.74
C VAL A 174 36.81 -23.40 3.61
N PRO A 175 36.56 -24.02 2.44
CA PRO A 175 37.38 -23.78 1.27
C PRO A 175 37.23 -22.29 0.96
N THR A 176 38.19 -21.50 1.42
CA THR A 176 38.34 -20.11 1.03
C THR A 176 38.72 -20.17 -0.44
N LEU A 177 37.70 -20.16 -1.31
CA LEU A 177 37.86 -19.69 -2.67
C LEU A 177 38.63 -18.38 -2.54
N VAL A 178 39.90 -18.41 -2.94
CA VAL A 178 40.84 -17.30 -2.78
C VAL A 178 40.41 -16.20 -3.73
N THR A 179 39.31 -15.50 -3.40
CA THR A 179 38.96 -14.24 -4.05
C THR A 179 40.02 -13.24 -3.67
N SER A 180 40.62 -12.58 -4.65
CA SER A 180 41.65 -11.59 -4.38
C SER A 180 41.05 -10.42 -3.59
N LYS A 181 41.87 -9.71 -2.81
CA LYS A 181 41.40 -8.54 -2.03
C LYS A 181 40.76 -7.49 -2.95
N SER A 182 41.31 -7.33 -4.15
CA SER A 182 40.75 -6.49 -5.22
C SER A 182 39.35 -6.95 -5.64
N ASP A 183 39.12 -8.25 -5.81
CA ASP A 183 37.80 -8.78 -6.21
C ASP A 183 36.75 -8.51 -5.14
N LEU A 184 37.11 -8.64 -3.85
CA LEU A 184 36.22 -8.34 -2.73
C LEU A 184 35.88 -6.85 -2.65
N LEU A 185 36.87 -5.97 -2.87
CA LEU A 185 36.64 -4.51 -2.90
C LEU A 185 35.80 -4.11 -4.11
N GLN A 186 36.01 -4.72 -5.28
CA GLN A 186 35.21 -4.49 -6.47
C GLN A 186 33.76 -4.92 -6.25
N ARG A 187 33.54 -6.11 -5.66
CA ARG A 187 32.18 -6.59 -5.30
C ARG A 187 31.51 -5.69 -4.27
N LEU A 188 32.26 -5.19 -3.28
CA LEU A 188 31.74 -4.26 -2.30
C LEU A 188 31.31 -2.95 -2.95
N GLN A 189 32.10 -2.44 -3.90
CA GLN A 189 31.75 -1.25 -4.66
C GLN A 189 30.50 -1.47 -5.51
N THR A 190 30.35 -2.62 -6.19
CA THR A 190 29.14 -2.93 -6.97
C THR A 190 27.89 -3.05 -6.09
N VAL A 191 28.01 -3.63 -4.89
CA VAL A 191 26.91 -3.72 -3.94
C VAL A 191 26.55 -2.33 -3.39
N ASP A 192 27.53 -1.47 -3.12
CA ASP A 192 27.29 -0.10 -2.68
C ASP A 192 26.65 0.76 -3.77
N THR A 193 27.00 0.59 -5.04
CA THR A 193 26.31 1.26 -6.16
C THR A 193 24.88 0.76 -6.30
N ALA A 194 24.67 -0.57 -6.29
CA ALA A 194 23.33 -1.14 -6.35
C ALA A 194 22.44 -0.67 -5.19
N LEU A 195 22.99 -0.60 -3.97
CA LEU A 195 22.26 -0.12 -2.80
C LEU A 195 21.85 1.35 -2.97
N LYS A 196 22.72 2.21 -3.50
CA LYS A 196 22.38 3.62 -3.80
C LYS A 196 21.25 3.71 -4.83
N ASP A 197 21.33 2.92 -5.89
CA ASP A 197 20.32 2.92 -6.95
C ASP A 197 18.97 2.40 -6.43
N SER A 198 18.93 1.24 -5.77
CA SER A 198 17.70 0.68 -5.20
C SER A 198 17.12 1.57 -4.09
N THR A 199 17.94 2.28 -3.31
CA THR A 199 17.41 3.23 -2.31
C THR A 199 16.80 4.47 -2.96
N ALA A 200 17.36 4.95 -4.07
CA ALA A 200 16.78 6.05 -4.85
C ALA A 200 15.46 5.62 -5.53
N THR A 201 15.39 4.43 -6.14
CA THR A 201 14.14 3.88 -6.70
C THR A 201 13.07 3.72 -5.62
N ALA A 202 13.41 3.14 -4.46
CA ALA A 202 12.46 2.98 -3.35
C ALA A 202 11.95 4.34 -2.81
N PHE A 203 12.81 5.37 -2.75
CA PHE A 203 12.42 6.71 -2.31
C PHE A 203 11.45 7.37 -3.30
N THR A 204 11.75 7.31 -4.60
CA THR A 204 10.87 7.87 -5.64
C THR A 204 9.51 7.15 -5.67
N LEU A 205 9.50 5.82 -5.58
CA LEU A 205 8.28 5.02 -5.49
C LEU A 205 7.44 5.39 -4.26
N ARG A 206 8.06 5.51 -3.07
CA ARG A 206 7.37 5.95 -1.85
C ARG A 206 6.72 7.32 -2.00
N THR A 207 7.45 8.27 -2.58
CA THR A 207 6.95 9.63 -2.77
C THR A 207 5.76 9.65 -3.73
N GLN A 208 5.85 8.92 -4.83
CA GLN A 208 4.78 8.79 -5.81
C GLN A 208 3.56 8.06 -5.25
N LEU A 209 3.75 6.98 -4.50
CA LEU A 209 2.68 6.25 -3.80
C LEU A 209 1.91 7.16 -2.83
N ARG A 210 2.62 7.92 -1.99
CA ARG A 210 1.98 8.89 -1.08
C ARG A 210 1.18 9.94 -1.84
N LYS A 211 1.72 10.46 -2.95
CA LYS A 211 1.05 11.46 -3.80
C LYS A 211 -0.22 10.90 -4.44
N GLU A 212 -0.17 9.71 -5.01
CA GLU A 212 -1.33 9.06 -5.64
C GLU A 212 -2.37 8.62 -4.60
N HIS A 213 -1.94 8.15 -3.43
CA HIS A 213 -2.83 7.84 -2.30
C HIS A 213 -3.61 9.08 -1.85
N ARG A 214 -2.93 10.24 -1.70
CA ARG A 214 -3.61 11.53 -1.42
C ARG A 214 -4.67 11.89 -2.45
N LYS A 215 -4.43 11.58 -3.74
CA LYS A 215 -5.44 11.82 -4.79
C LYS A 215 -6.68 10.95 -4.60
N VAL A 216 -6.51 9.70 -4.18
CA VAL A 216 -7.65 8.81 -3.84
C VAL A 216 -8.43 9.39 -2.67
N LEU A 217 -7.76 9.86 -1.63
CA LEU A 217 -8.42 10.53 -0.50
C LEU A 217 -9.16 11.81 -0.92
N GLY A 218 -8.59 12.58 -1.85
CA GLY A 218 -9.25 13.77 -2.42
C GLY A 218 -10.53 13.44 -3.21
N LEU A 219 -10.55 12.31 -3.93
CA LEU A 219 -11.76 11.81 -4.60
C LEU A 219 -12.81 11.34 -3.58
N ILE A 220 -12.39 10.66 -2.52
CA ILE A 220 -13.28 10.23 -1.43
C ILE A 220 -13.87 11.45 -0.70
N ALA A 221 -13.06 12.49 -0.46
CA ALA A 221 -13.51 13.73 0.14
C ALA A 221 -14.55 14.45 -0.74
N ALA A 222 -14.33 14.51 -2.06
CA ALA A 222 -15.30 15.04 -3.01
C ALA A 222 -16.62 14.25 -2.99
N ALA A 223 -16.55 12.92 -2.98
CA ALA A 223 -17.71 12.05 -2.89
C ALA A 223 -18.50 12.29 -1.59
N ARG A 224 -17.81 12.43 -0.44
CA ARG A 224 -18.45 12.75 0.85
C ARG A 224 -19.12 14.12 0.84
N ALA A 225 -18.51 15.13 0.25
CA ALA A 225 -19.12 16.45 0.10
C ALA A 225 -20.43 16.37 -0.72
N GLN A 226 -20.44 15.58 -1.79
CA GLN A 226 -21.61 15.38 -2.62
C GLN A 226 -22.75 14.61 -1.90
N VAL A 227 -22.44 13.64 -1.04
CA VAL A 227 -23.49 13.01 -0.20
C VAL A 227 -24.15 14.05 0.70
N ARG A 228 -23.36 14.95 1.30
CA ARG A 228 -23.88 15.99 2.19
C ARG A 228 -24.80 16.95 1.45
N THR A 229 -24.44 17.38 0.24
CA THR A 229 -25.29 18.28 -0.55
C THR A 229 -26.59 17.63 -1.01
N VAL A 230 -26.54 16.37 -1.45
CA VAL A 230 -27.74 15.62 -1.88
C VAL A 230 -28.70 15.41 -0.72
N LEU A 231 -28.20 15.08 0.48
CA LEU A 231 -29.03 14.93 1.68
C LEU A 231 -29.68 16.25 2.13
N VAL A 232 -29.01 17.39 1.93
CA VAL A 232 -29.58 18.71 2.25
C VAL A 232 -30.72 19.05 1.30
N HIS A 233 -30.60 18.72 0.01
CA HIS A 233 -31.67 18.93 -0.96
C HIS A 233 -32.86 17.98 -0.76
N GLU A 234 -32.63 16.70 -0.46
CA GLU A 234 -33.72 15.74 -0.16
C GLU A 234 -34.52 16.16 1.11
N CYS A 235 -33.89 16.80 2.09
CA CYS A 235 -34.56 17.38 3.26
C CYS A 235 -35.30 18.71 2.98
N GLN A 236 -34.93 19.44 1.92
CA GLN A 236 -35.62 20.68 1.54
C GLN A 236 -36.85 20.41 0.67
N ASP A 237 -36.77 19.42 -0.22
CA ASP A 237 -37.90 19.00 -1.08
C ASP A 237 -39.01 18.27 -0.29
N SER A 238 -38.72 17.83 0.93
CA SER A 238 -39.71 17.26 1.86
C SER A 238 -40.40 18.32 2.75
N VAL A 239 -40.03 19.60 2.63
CA VAL A 239 -40.65 20.75 3.32
C VAL A 239 -41.28 21.72 2.30
N ALA A 240 -41.81 21.20 1.19
CA ALA A 240 -42.74 22.00 0.39
C ALA A 240 -44.03 22.17 1.21
N PRO A 241 -44.43 23.40 1.59
CA PRO A 241 -45.69 23.60 2.28
C PRO A 241 -46.82 23.21 1.33
N VAL A 242 -47.69 22.32 1.80
CA VAL A 242 -48.99 22.09 1.19
C VAL A 242 -49.69 23.44 1.16
N ALA A 243 -49.80 24.04 -0.03
CA ALA A 243 -50.65 25.20 -0.23
C ALA A 243 -52.10 24.74 0.03
N VAL A 244 -52.66 25.25 1.12
CA VAL A 244 -54.09 25.14 1.48
C VAL A 244 -54.91 26.00 0.53
#